data_AF-A0A060X4F8-F1
#
_entry.id   AF-A0A060X4F8-F1
#
_cell.length_a   1.000
_cell.length_b   1.000
_cell.length_c   1.000
_cell.angle_alpha   90.00
_cell.angle_beta   90.00
_cell.angle_gamma   90.00
#
_symmetry.space_group_name_H-M   'P 1'
#
loop_
_entity.id
_entity.type
_entity.pdbx_description
1 polymer ?
#
loop_
_entity_poly.entity_id
_entity_poly.type
_entity_poly.pdbx_seq_one_letter_code
_entity_poly.pdbx_strand_id
1 'polypeptide(L)'
;MEETEIETFLVPAVAKVEPVVCPGECSCTEEGAVDCAGVDLMDFPSELSESTRILSLQNNRIELLTVEDLARLQQLETLNLQNNRLTTQGKN
;
A
#
# COMPACT_ATOMS: atom_id res chain seq x y z
N MET A 1 -48.82 16.85 -7.73
CA MET A 1 -49.14 18.19 -7.20
C MET A 1 -48.42 18.31 -5.86
N GLU A 2 -47.09 18.21 -5.84
CA GLU A 2 -46.13 19.22 -6.36
C GLU A 2 -46.51 20.59 -5.82
N GLU A 3 -45.69 21.15 -4.94
CA GLU A 3 -44.63 22.15 -5.24
C GLU A 3 -43.55 22.02 -4.12
N THR A 4 -42.38 21.45 -4.41
CA THR A 4 -41.08 22.12 -4.62
C THR A 4 -40.55 22.95 -3.45
N GLU A 5 -39.39 22.56 -2.92
CA GLU A 5 -38.26 23.46 -2.67
C GLU A 5 -36.95 22.68 -2.83
N ILE A 6 -36.09 23.20 -3.70
CA ILE A 6 -34.81 22.63 -4.12
C ILE A 6 -33.77 23.27 -3.22
N GLU A 7 -33.08 22.49 -2.38
CA GLU A 7 -31.79 22.90 -1.82
C GLU A 7 -30.74 21.89 -2.29
N THR A 8 -29.88 22.40 -3.15
CA THR A 8 -28.72 21.75 -3.73
C THR A 8 -27.80 21.16 -2.67
N PHE A 9 -27.40 19.89 -2.83
CA PHE A 9 -26.03 19.50 -2.51
C PHE A 9 -25.61 18.38 -3.45
N LEU A 10 -24.67 18.69 -4.34
CA LEU A 10 -23.87 17.69 -5.04
C LEU A 10 -23.25 16.81 -3.96
N VAL A 11 -23.77 15.60 -3.76
CA VAL A 11 -23.05 14.61 -2.96
C VAL A 11 -21.84 14.23 -3.82
N PRO A 12 -20.60 14.53 -3.37
CA PRO A 12 -19.44 14.08 -4.12
C PRO A 12 -19.52 12.56 -4.18
N ALA A 13 -19.13 11.99 -5.32
CA ALA A 13 -18.98 10.55 -5.46
C ALA A 13 -18.27 10.02 -4.20
N VAL A 14 -18.98 9.20 -3.42
CA VAL A 14 -18.39 8.56 -2.24
C VAL A 14 -17.24 7.74 -2.78
N ALA A 15 -16.02 8.27 -2.65
CA ALA A 15 -14.82 7.54 -3.01
C ALA A 15 -14.93 6.22 -2.25
N LYS A 16 -14.92 5.11 -2.98
CA LYS A 16 -14.91 3.77 -2.41
C LYS A 16 -13.63 3.68 -1.58
N VAL A 17 -13.71 4.00 -0.29
CA VAL A 17 -12.57 3.88 0.64
C VAL A 17 -12.37 2.39 0.83
N GLU A 18 -11.45 1.82 0.05
CA GLU A 18 -10.98 0.47 0.30
C GLU A 18 -10.23 0.48 1.63
N PRO A 19 -10.58 -0.41 2.58
CA PRO A 19 -9.93 -0.44 3.87
C PRO A 19 -8.44 -0.70 3.65
N VAL A 20 -7.61 0.25 4.06
CA VAL A 20 -6.16 0.12 4.01
C VAL A 20 -5.78 -0.96 5.02
N VAL A 21 -5.48 -2.16 4.52
CA VAL A 21 -4.93 -3.24 5.34
C VAL A 21 -3.48 -2.86 5.62
N CYS A 22 -3.19 -2.62 6.91
CA CYS A 22 -1.88 -2.21 7.39
C CYS A 22 -1.26 -3.31 8.26
N PRO A 23 -0.02 -3.74 8.01
CA PRO A 23 0.69 -4.64 8.91
C PRO A 23 0.85 -3.99 10.30
N GLY A 24 0.78 -4.78 11.37
CA GLY A 24 0.74 -4.26 12.75
C GLY A 24 1.97 -3.44 13.16
N GLU A 25 3.13 -3.74 12.58
CA GLU A 25 4.38 -3.02 12.84
C GLU A 25 4.56 -1.77 11.95
N CYS A 26 3.66 -1.55 10.99
CA CYS A 26 3.76 -0.48 10.00
C CYS A 26 2.76 0.66 10.27
N SER A 27 3.02 1.82 9.67
CA SER A 27 2.11 2.96 9.65
C SER A 27 1.54 3.16 8.25
N CYS A 28 0.23 3.36 8.12
CA CYS A 28 -0.42 3.54 6.84
C CYS A 28 -1.28 4.81 6.81
N THR A 29 -1.39 5.42 5.63
CA THR A 29 -2.23 6.60 5.39
C THR A 29 -3.39 6.27 4.46
N GLU A 30 -4.44 7.10 4.50
CA GLU A 30 -5.62 6.93 3.63
C GLU A 30 -5.29 7.15 2.14
N GLU A 31 -4.20 7.87 1.84
CA GLU A 31 -3.71 8.13 0.48
C GLU A 31 -2.90 6.95 -0.10
N GLY A 32 -2.74 5.86 0.64
CA GLY A 32 -2.06 4.65 0.19
C GLY A 32 -0.55 4.66 0.40
N ALA A 33 -0.04 5.46 1.35
CA ALA A 33 1.35 5.37 1.80
C ALA A 33 1.46 4.36 2.95
N VAL A 34 2.46 3.48 2.88
CA VAL A 34 2.76 2.47 3.88
C VAL A 34 4.23 2.58 4.29
N ASP A 35 4.47 2.85 5.57
CA ASP A 35 5.78 2.96 6.17
C ASP A 35 6.07 1.79 7.13
N CYS A 36 7.00 0.95 6.72
CA CYS A 36 7.49 -0.23 7.43
C CYS A 36 9.02 -0.14 7.66
N ALA A 37 9.56 1.07 7.74
CA ALA A 37 11.00 1.27 7.87
C ALA A 37 11.54 0.77 9.22
N GLY A 38 12.57 -0.07 9.20
CA GLY A 38 13.33 -0.43 10.41
C GLY A 38 12.58 -1.32 11.41
N VAL A 39 11.60 -2.10 10.95
CA VAL A 39 10.77 -2.98 11.81
C VAL A 39 11.23 -4.45 11.74
N ASP A 40 12.47 -4.68 11.32
CA ASP A 40 13.12 -5.99 11.25
C ASP A 40 12.42 -7.02 10.34
N LEU A 41 11.74 -6.57 9.27
CA LEU A 41 11.13 -7.47 8.29
C LEU A 41 12.17 -8.37 7.61
N MET A 42 11.92 -9.69 7.62
CA MET A 42 12.73 -10.68 6.91
C MET A 42 12.15 -11.05 5.54
N ASP A 43 10.84 -10.89 5.38
CA ASP A 43 10.10 -11.20 4.17
C ASP A 43 9.34 -9.96 3.67
N PHE A 44 8.97 -9.97 2.39
CA PHE A 44 8.10 -8.94 1.84
C PHE A 44 6.71 -9.03 2.49
N PRO A 45 6.10 -7.93 2.95
CA PRO A 45 4.81 -7.97 3.64
C PRO A 45 3.71 -8.47 2.70
N SER A 46 2.95 -9.48 3.12
CA SER A 46 1.82 -10.06 2.37
C SER A 46 0.53 -9.26 2.54
N GLU A 47 0.29 -8.69 3.72
CA GLU A 47 -0.90 -7.91 4.03
C GLU A 47 -0.78 -6.44 3.62
N LEU A 48 -0.77 -6.16 2.32
CA LEU A 48 -0.88 -4.79 1.79
C LEU A 48 -2.08 -4.67 0.85
N SER A 49 -2.81 -3.56 0.93
CA SER A 49 -3.89 -3.23 0.02
C SER A 49 -3.38 -3.03 -1.42
N GLU A 50 -4.19 -3.38 -2.42
CA GLU A 50 -3.89 -3.07 -3.83
C GLU A 50 -3.83 -1.56 -4.11
N SER A 51 -4.42 -0.76 -3.22
CA SER A 51 -4.40 0.71 -3.25
C SER A 51 -3.09 1.34 -2.75
N THR A 52 -2.11 0.55 -2.30
CA THR A 52 -0.81 1.06 -1.87
C THR A 52 -0.04 1.66 -3.04
N ARG A 53 0.32 2.94 -2.93
CA ARG A 53 1.09 3.71 -3.91
C ARG A 53 2.54 3.90 -3.51
N ILE A 54 2.79 4.05 -2.22
CA ILE A 54 4.13 4.28 -1.67
C ILE A 54 4.38 3.21 -0.62
N LEU A 55 5.45 2.44 -0.78
CA LEU A 55 5.86 1.41 0.15
C LEU A 55 7.31 1.62 0.60
N SER A 56 7.48 1.93 1.88
CA SER A 56 8.77 2.15 2.52
C SER A 56 9.17 0.92 3.33
N LEU A 57 10.17 0.19 2.86
CA LEU A 57 10.71 -1.04 3.49
C LEU A 57 12.19 -0.91 3.84
N GLN A 58 12.71 0.32 3.95
CA GLN A 58 14.11 0.55 4.21
C GLN A 58 14.58 0.04 5.58
N ASN A 59 15.87 -0.26 5.67
CA ASN A 59 16.54 -0.70 6.91
C ASN A 59 15.93 -1.99 7.51
N ASN A 60 15.48 -2.89 6.64
CA ASN A 60 14.98 -4.22 7.02
C ASN A 60 16.00 -5.30 6.63
N ARG A 61 15.59 -6.56 6.67
CA ARG A 61 16.42 -7.74 6.42
C ARG A 61 15.85 -8.60 5.29
N ILE A 62 15.10 -7.99 4.37
CA ILE A 62 14.45 -8.69 3.26
C ILE A 62 15.53 -9.27 2.33
N GLU A 63 15.51 -10.59 2.15
CA GLU A 63 16.49 -11.32 1.34
C GLU A 63 15.95 -11.66 -0.06
N LEU A 64 14.63 -11.83 -0.16
CA LEU A 64 13.94 -12.26 -1.36
C LEU A 64 12.78 -11.31 -1.67
N LEU A 65 12.67 -10.97 -2.96
CA LEU A 65 11.53 -10.27 -3.53
C LEU A 65 11.12 -11.00 -4.80
N THR A 66 9.88 -11.47 -4.87
CA THR A 66 9.38 -12.19 -6.03
C THR A 66 8.63 -11.26 -6.97
N VAL A 67 8.37 -11.72 -8.20
CA VAL A 67 7.57 -10.96 -9.17
C VAL A 67 6.11 -10.92 -8.71
N GLU A 68 5.64 -12.00 -8.10
CA GLU A 68 4.29 -12.15 -7.57
C GLU A 68 4.00 -11.13 -6.44
N ASP A 69 4.99 -10.87 -5.59
CA ASP A 69 4.90 -9.87 -4.50
C ASP A 69 4.63 -8.46 -5.03
N LEU A 70 5.22 -8.12 -6.18
CA LEU A 70 5.04 -6.82 -6.83
C LEU A 70 3.81 -6.79 -7.74
N ALA A 71 3.50 -7.90 -8.41
CA ALA A 71 2.41 -7.98 -9.38
C ALA A 71 1.03 -7.74 -8.76
N ARG A 72 0.87 -8.03 -7.46
CA ARG A 72 -0.37 -7.73 -6.72
C ARG A 72 -0.55 -6.23 -6.41
N LEU A 73 0.53 -5.45 -6.34
CA LEU A 73 0.49 -4.03 -6.00
C LEU A 73 0.39 -3.18 -7.27
N GLN A 74 -0.76 -3.27 -7.95
CA GLN A 74 -0.94 -2.66 -9.28
C GLN A 74 -0.88 -1.12 -9.28
N GLN A 75 -1.12 -0.48 -8.13
CA GLN A 75 -1.06 0.97 -7.96
C GLN A 75 0.28 1.46 -7.40
N LEU A 76 1.27 0.57 -7.21
CA LEU A 76 2.55 0.94 -6.61
C LEU A 76 3.34 1.87 -7.53
N GLU A 77 3.61 3.07 -7.06
CA GLU A 77 4.38 4.10 -7.76
C GLU A 77 5.81 4.18 -7.22
N THR A 78 5.97 4.00 -5.91
CA THR A 78 7.27 4.12 -5.22
C THR A 78 7.49 2.93 -4.29
N LEU A 79 8.61 2.26 -4.48
CA LEU A 79 9.08 1.17 -3.62
C LEU A 79 10.49 1.48 -3.11
N ASN A 80 10.64 1.57 -1.78
CA ASN A 80 11.92 1.83 -1.15
C ASN A 80 12.45 0.59 -0.43
N LEU A 81 13.51 0.00 -0.97
CA LEU A 81 14.16 -1.21 -0.45
C LEU A 81 15.59 -0.96 0.03
N GLN A 82 16.01 0.30 0.18
CA GLN A 82 17.38 0.64 0.61
C GLN A 82 17.75 -0.06 1.94
N ASN A 83 19.01 -0.45 2.08
CA ASN A 83 19.54 -1.13 3.27
C ASN A 83 18.79 -2.42 3.65
N ASN A 84 18.37 -3.20 2.67
CA ASN A 84 17.94 -4.60 2.84
C ASN A 84 19.07 -5.58 2.50
N ARG A 85 18.75 -6.89 2.45
CA ARG A 85 19.68 -7.99 2.19
C ARG A 85 19.39 -8.71 0.87
N LEU A 86 18.77 -8.01 -0.08
CA LEU A 86 18.33 -8.57 -1.35
C LEU A 86 19.49 -9.23 -2.11
N THR A 87 19.28 -10.45 -2.55
CA THR A 87 20.23 -11.21 -3.38
C THR A 87 19.66 -11.44 -4.78
N THR A 88 20.50 -11.82 -5.74
CA THR A 88 20.10 -12.05 -7.14
C THR A 88 19.25 -13.31 -7.34
N GLN A 89 18.78 -13.97 -6.28
CA GLN A 89 17.94 -15.16 -6.37
C GLN A 89 16.48 -14.81 -6.70
N GLY A 90 16.24 -14.08 -7.78
CA GLY A 90 14.93 -14.07 -8.42
C GLY A 90 14.73 -15.43 -9.08
N LYS A 91 13.73 -16.21 -8.66
CA LYS A 91 13.48 -17.51 -9.27
C LYS A 91 13.18 -17.34 -10.77
N ASN A 92 13.96 -18.05 -11.59
CA ASN A 92 13.71 -18.32 -13.01
C ASN A 92 12.51 -19.24 -13.19
#